data_AF-A0A9N9NZJ7-F1
#
_entry.id   AF-A0A9N9NZJ7-F1
#
_cell.length_a   1.000
_cell.length_b   1.000
_cell.length_c   1.000
_cell.angle_alpha   90.00
_cell.angle_beta   90.00
_cell.angle_gamma   90.00
#
_symmetry.space_group_name_H-M   'P 1'
#
loop_
_entity.id
_entity.type
_entity.pdbx_description
1 polymer ?
#
loop_
_entity_poly.entity_id
_entity_poly.type
_entity_poly.pdbx_seq_one_letter_code
_entity_poly.pdbx_strand_id
1 'polypeptide(L)'
;MDKAIRKRHILSLYRSILRESSRFFDDYAKQFLKKRARKRFREYKEETNETRIKYKLIEAKQSLNRLKRANIFDPKSVKRILEFAYGRRGQMRHKLLKPIIDEPSPAPKPIVKGYPRTAPPRMSPSLKTLITTQGKSLYPVLPVPPHKPLYPSRKANLLWWHYSKNMRTVMPPVDDKLFEEIEKKAGKGILTQI
;
A
#
# COMPACT_ATOMS: atom_id res chain seq x y z
N MET A 1 25.11 21.81 12.06
CA MET A 1 25.43 21.60 10.63
C MET A 1 25.14 22.88 9.88
N ASP A 2 26.16 23.51 9.30
CA ASP A 2 25.98 24.69 8.46
C ASP A 2 24.94 24.43 7.35
N LYS A 3 24.09 25.43 7.07
CA LYS A 3 22.94 25.34 6.15
C LYS A 3 23.41 25.02 4.72
N ALA A 4 24.57 25.54 4.32
CA ALA A 4 25.17 25.26 3.01
C ALA A 4 25.64 23.80 2.89
N ILE A 5 26.34 23.28 3.89
CA ILE A 5 26.79 21.87 3.93
C ILE A 5 25.59 20.92 3.88
N ARG A 6 24.54 21.22 4.66
CA ARG A 6 23.29 20.45 4.68
C ARG A 6 22.64 20.39 3.29
N LYS A 7 22.53 21.54 2.61
CA LYS A 7 21.96 21.64 1.25
C LYS A 7 22.75 20.79 0.26
N ARG A 8 24.08 20.83 0.28
CA ARG A 8 24.95 19.99 -0.56
C ARG A 8 24.70 18.49 -0.30
N HIS A 9 24.61 18.09 0.96
CA HIS A 9 24.33 16.71 1.34
C HIS A 9 22.94 16.24 0.86
N ILE A 10 21.90 17.07 1.02
CA ILE A 10 20.54 16.78 0.52
C ILE A 10 20.54 16.59 -1.00
N LEU A 11 21.22 17.47 -1.75
CA LEU A 11 21.32 17.38 -3.21
C LEU A 11 22.08 16.14 -3.67
N SER A 12 23.16 15.77 -2.96
CA SER A 12 23.90 14.54 -3.23
C SER A 12 23.02 13.30 -3.02
N LEU A 13 22.26 13.26 -1.93
CA LEU A 13 21.32 12.18 -1.63
C LEU A 13 20.22 12.07 -2.70
N TYR A 14 19.64 13.22 -3.10
CA TYR A 14 18.66 13.28 -4.17
C TYR A 14 19.19 12.74 -5.50
N ARG A 15 20.38 13.20 -5.94
CA ARG A 15 21.03 12.73 -7.17
C ARG A 15 21.33 11.24 -7.11
N SER A 16 21.79 10.74 -5.96
CA SER A 16 22.05 9.32 -5.75
C SER A 16 20.78 8.49 -5.92
N ILE A 17 19.66 8.93 -5.34
CA ILE A 17 18.36 8.26 -5.51
C ILE A 17 17.94 8.23 -6.97
N LEU A 18 18.10 9.34 -7.71
CA LEU A 18 17.74 9.39 -9.14
C LEU A 18 18.61 8.47 -9.99
N ARG A 19 19.93 8.41 -9.72
CA ARG A 19 20.87 7.51 -10.39
C ARG A 19 20.49 6.06 -10.14
N GLU A 20 20.34 5.65 -8.88
CA GLU A 20 19.95 4.28 -8.54
C GLU A 20 18.56 3.91 -9.07
N SER A 21 17.61 4.85 -9.07
CA SER A 21 16.29 4.65 -9.68
C SER A 21 16.36 4.45 -11.20
N SER A 22 17.40 4.96 -11.88
CA SER A 22 17.58 4.77 -13.32
C SER A 22 18.18 3.42 -13.67
N ARG A 23 18.92 2.81 -12.74
CA ARG A 23 19.57 1.50 -12.89
C ARG A 23 18.63 0.32 -12.64
N PHE A 24 17.50 0.55 -11.97
CA PHE A 24 16.53 -0.51 -11.66
C PHE A 24 16.02 -1.17 -12.95
N PHE A 25 15.80 -2.47 -13.00
CA PHE A 25 15.52 -3.16 -14.28
C PHE A 25 14.15 -2.82 -14.90
N ASP A 26 13.11 -2.61 -14.10
CA ASP A 26 11.73 -2.39 -14.59
C ASP A 26 11.45 -0.91 -14.93
N ASP A 27 11.09 -0.63 -16.20
CA ASP A 27 10.89 0.74 -16.70
C ASP A 27 9.77 1.50 -16.00
N TYR A 28 8.66 0.84 -15.74
CA TYR A 28 7.53 1.43 -15.02
C TYR A 28 7.96 1.86 -13.61
N ALA A 29 8.65 0.98 -12.87
CA ALA A 29 9.22 1.30 -11.57
C ALA A 29 10.30 2.39 -11.65
N LYS A 30 11.16 2.44 -12.68
CA LYS A 30 12.13 3.55 -12.87
C LYS A 30 11.41 4.89 -12.89
N GLN A 31 10.37 5.01 -13.71
CA GLN A 31 9.59 6.25 -13.85
C GLN A 31 8.88 6.62 -12.54
N PHE A 32 8.23 5.64 -11.91
CA PHE A 32 7.56 5.82 -10.63
C PHE A 32 8.53 6.33 -9.54
N LEU A 33 9.69 5.70 -9.40
CA LEU A 33 10.70 6.05 -8.40
C LEU A 33 11.25 7.47 -8.61
N LYS A 34 11.57 7.83 -9.87
CA LYS A 34 12.01 9.18 -10.23
C LYS A 34 10.94 10.22 -9.89
N LYS A 35 9.68 9.98 -10.27
CA LYS A 35 8.53 10.87 -9.98
C LYS A 35 8.32 11.01 -8.47
N ARG A 36 8.38 9.90 -7.73
CA ARG A 36 8.25 9.87 -6.28
C ARG A 36 9.37 10.65 -5.59
N ALA A 37 10.63 10.45 -5.99
CA ALA A 37 11.77 11.17 -5.44
C ALA A 37 11.63 12.67 -5.67
N ARG A 38 11.37 13.10 -6.91
CA ARG A 38 11.12 14.52 -7.25
C ARG A 38 10.01 15.13 -6.40
N LYS A 39 8.87 14.46 -6.29
CA LYS A 39 7.72 14.93 -5.50
C LYS A 39 8.11 15.11 -4.03
N ARG A 40 8.75 14.11 -3.41
CA ARG A 40 9.10 14.14 -1.98
C ARG A 40 10.13 15.21 -1.65
N PHE A 41 11.18 15.35 -2.46
CA PHE A 41 12.18 16.41 -2.21
C PHE A 41 11.61 17.81 -2.46
N ARG A 42 10.65 17.97 -3.38
CA ARG A 42 9.95 19.24 -3.60
C ARG A 42 9.00 19.58 -2.45
N GLU A 43 8.27 18.59 -1.94
CA GLU A 43 7.31 18.72 -0.83
C GLU A 43 7.97 19.28 0.45
N TYR A 44 9.22 18.90 0.73
CA TYR A 44 9.95 19.36 1.92
C TYR A 44 11.08 20.35 1.61
N LYS A 45 11.04 21.03 0.46
CA LYS A 45 12.09 21.97 0.04
C LYS A 45 12.22 23.16 1.00
N GLU A 46 11.08 23.64 1.51
CA GLU A 46 10.96 24.84 2.34
C GLU A 46 10.73 24.51 3.83
N GLU A 47 10.86 23.23 4.20
CA GLU A 47 10.73 22.80 5.59
C GLU A 47 11.83 23.43 6.46
N THR A 48 11.43 24.11 7.53
CA THR A 48 12.33 24.78 8.47
C THR A 48 12.57 23.96 9.73
N ASN A 49 11.64 23.07 10.09
CA ASN A 49 11.73 22.27 11.31
C ASN A 49 12.87 21.24 11.23
N GLU A 50 13.90 21.43 12.04
CA GLU A 50 15.10 20.60 12.03
C GLU A 50 14.83 19.12 12.33
N THR A 51 13.93 18.82 13.26
CA THR A 51 13.59 17.43 13.60
C THR A 51 12.98 16.72 12.40
N ARG A 52 12.04 17.40 11.72
CA ARG A 52 11.36 16.88 10.54
C ARG A 52 12.34 16.68 9.38
N ILE A 53 13.26 17.62 9.16
CA ILE A 53 14.32 17.48 8.16
C ILE A 53 15.20 16.25 8.46
N LYS A 54 15.62 16.06 9.71
CA LYS A 54 16.42 14.89 10.13
C LYS A 54 15.67 13.59 9.85
N TYR A 55 14.40 13.48 10.24
CA TYR A 55 13.58 12.30 9.95
C TYR A 55 13.45 12.03 8.44
N LYS A 56 13.27 13.07 7.62
CA LYS A 56 13.19 12.92 6.15
C LYS A 56 14.50 12.50 5.51
N LEU A 57 15.62 12.98 6.03
CA LEU A 57 16.95 12.54 5.61
C LEU A 57 17.17 11.06 5.91
N ILE A 58 16.75 10.58 7.09
CA ILE A 58 16.81 9.16 7.46
C ILE A 58 15.93 8.33 6.51
N GLU A 59 14.68 8.75 6.27
CA GLU A 59 13.75 8.10 5.34
C GLU A 59 14.33 8.02 3.91
N ALA A 60 14.98 9.08 3.44
CA ALA A 60 15.62 9.15 2.14
C ALA A 60 16.86 8.23 2.05
N LYS A 61 17.69 8.17 3.09
CA LYS A 61 18.83 7.23 3.18
C LYS A 61 18.36 5.78 3.16
N GLN A 62 17.33 5.44 3.94
CA GLN A 62 16.73 4.11 3.92
C GLN A 62 16.19 3.74 2.54
N SER A 63 15.57 4.71 1.85
CA SER A 63 15.07 4.51 0.49
C SER A 63 16.21 4.28 -0.51
N LEU A 64 17.30 5.04 -0.42
CA LEU A 64 18.51 4.84 -1.24
C LEU A 64 19.12 3.46 -0.99
N ASN A 65 19.28 3.05 0.27
CA ASN A 65 19.85 1.74 0.61
C ASN A 65 19.00 0.60 0.08
N ARG A 66 17.67 0.73 0.14
CA ARG A 66 16.75 -0.25 -0.47
C ARG A 66 16.91 -0.32 -1.98
N LEU A 67 17.05 0.83 -2.65
CA LEU A 67 17.28 0.89 -4.10
C LEU A 67 18.59 0.22 -4.48
N LYS A 68 19.69 0.52 -3.78
CA LYS A 68 20.99 -0.13 -4.00
C LYS A 68 20.90 -1.65 -3.86
N ARG A 69 20.26 -2.15 -2.80
CA ARG A 69 20.04 -3.59 -2.61
C ARG A 69 19.21 -4.21 -3.73
N ALA A 70 18.15 -3.52 -4.16
CA ALA A 70 17.31 -4.00 -5.24
C ALA A 70 18.04 -4.03 -6.59
N ASN A 71 18.96 -3.10 -6.83
CA ASN A 71 19.82 -3.10 -8.03
C ASN A 71 20.86 -4.22 -8.03
N ILE A 72 21.13 -4.84 -6.87
CA ILE A 72 21.91 -6.08 -6.74
C ILE A 72 20.95 -7.31 -6.69
N PHE A 73 19.71 -7.14 -7.14
CA PHE A 73 18.69 -8.18 -7.19
C PHE A 73 18.34 -8.87 -5.86
N ASP A 74 18.48 -8.18 -4.71
CA ASP A 74 17.94 -8.67 -3.44
C ASP A 74 16.41 -8.85 -3.54
N PRO A 75 15.88 -10.09 -3.49
CA PRO A 75 14.49 -10.38 -3.85
C PRO A 75 13.50 -9.64 -2.95
N LYS A 76 13.84 -9.47 -1.66
CA LYS A 76 13.00 -8.73 -0.70
C LYS A 76 12.91 -7.25 -1.06
N SER A 77 14.02 -6.66 -1.49
CA SER A 77 14.10 -5.24 -1.84
C SER A 77 13.44 -4.97 -3.20
N VAL A 78 13.68 -5.84 -4.19
CA VAL A 78 13.04 -5.80 -5.52
C VAL A 78 11.52 -5.90 -5.38
N LYS A 79 11.02 -6.96 -4.74
CA LYS A 79 9.58 -7.17 -4.53
C LYS A 79 8.93 -5.95 -3.89
N ARG A 80 9.56 -5.40 -2.85
CA ARG A 80 9.02 -4.24 -2.14
C ARG A 80 8.96 -2.99 -3.02
N ILE A 81 9.94 -2.76 -3.89
CA ILE A 81 9.91 -1.64 -4.84
C ILE A 81 8.80 -1.82 -5.86
N LEU A 82 8.67 -3.02 -6.44
CA LEU A 82 7.60 -3.35 -7.38
C LEU A 82 6.22 -3.20 -6.72
N GLU A 83 6.03 -3.69 -5.49
CA GLU A 83 4.78 -3.49 -4.75
C GLU A 83 4.42 -2.01 -4.57
N PHE A 84 5.41 -1.14 -4.36
CA PHE A 84 5.16 0.30 -4.30
C PHE A 84 4.84 0.89 -5.68
N ALA A 85 5.62 0.50 -6.70
CA ALA A 85 5.47 0.99 -8.06
C ALA A 85 4.11 0.61 -8.63
N TYR A 86 3.69 -0.64 -8.53
CA TYR A 86 2.42 -1.17 -9.04
C TYR A 86 1.25 -0.99 -8.06
N GLY A 87 1.37 -0.09 -7.06
CA GLY A 87 0.25 0.28 -6.21
C GLY A 87 -0.28 -0.84 -5.31
N ARG A 88 0.49 -1.91 -5.06
CA ARG A 88 0.14 -2.95 -4.09
C ARG A 88 0.45 -2.53 -2.66
N ARG A 89 1.22 -1.45 -2.47
CA ARG A 89 1.58 -0.90 -1.16
C ARG A 89 1.54 0.63 -1.13
N GLY A 90 1.37 1.18 0.08
CA GLY A 90 1.50 2.61 0.35
C GLY A 90 0.31 3.43 -0.12
N GLN A 91 0.52 4.72 -0.37
CA GLN A 91 -0.56 5.67 -0.69
C GLN A 91 -1.34 5.27 -1.95
N MET A 92 -0.65 4.75 -2.98
CA MET A 92 -1.31 4.40 -4.24
C MET A 92 -2.28 3.23 -4.08
N ARG A 93 -1.92 2.22 -3.28
CA ARG A 93 -2.84 1.15 -2.89
C ARG A 93 -4.14 1.68 -2.29
N HIS A 94 -4.03 2.64 -1.36
CA HIS A 94 -5.20 3.24 -0.73
C HIS A 94 -6.04 4.02 -1.74
N LYS A 95 -5.39 4.77 -2.64
CA LYS A 95 -6.08 5.50 -3.70
C LYS A 95 -6.84 4.58 -4.65
N LEU A 96 -6.25 3.45 -5.03
CA LEU A 96 -6.89 2.47 -5.92
C LEU A 96 -8.04 1.71 -5.24
N LEU A 97 -7.94 1.45 -3.93
CA LEU A 97 -9.01 0.80 -3.18
C LEU A 97 -10.16 1.74 -2.81
N LYS A 98 -9.88 3.04 -2.67
CA LYS A 98 -10.85 4.03 -2.18
C LYS A 98 -12.17 4.03 -2.97
N PRO A 99 -12.20 4.03 -4.31
CA PRO A 99 -13.45 3.98 -5.07
C PRO A 99 -14.32 2.74 -4.77
N ILE A 100 -13.70 1.60 -4.51
CA ILE A 100 -14.39 0.34 -4.20
C ILE A 100 -14.95 0.37 -2.77
N ILE A 101 -14.22 0.99 -1.84
CA ILE A 101 -14.65 1.13 -0.44
C ILE A 101 -15.78 2.14 -0.30
N ASP A 102 -15.69 3.25 -1.05
CA ASP A 102 -16.64 4.37 -0.98
C ASP A 102 -17.90 4.14 -1.85
N GLU A 103 -17.98 3.00 -2.53
CA GLU A 103 -19.14 2.62 -3.34
C GLU A 103 -20.44 2.70 -2.51
N PRO A 104 -21.48 3.39 -3.04
CA PRO A 104 -22.72 3.56 -2.32
C PRO A 104 -23.38 2.20 -2.08
N SER A 105 -23.69 1.92 -0.82
CA SER A 105 -24.32 0.67 -0.36
C SER A 105 -25.21 1.01 0.84
N PRO A 106 -26.33 0.29 1.05
CA PRO A 106 -27.15 0.50 2.23
C PRO A 106 -26.32 0.40 3.51
N ALA A 107 -26.50 1.36 4.42
CA ALA A 107 -25.85 1.34 5.73
C ALA A 107 -26.35 0.13 6.53
N PRO A 108 -25.46 -0.68 7.12
CA PRO A 108 -25.91 -1.80 7.91
C PRO A 108 -26.55 -1.32 9.22
N LYS A 109 -27.59 -2.02 9.65
CA LYS A 109 -28.28 -1.74 10.91
C LYS A 109 -27.32 -1.99 12.09
N PRO A 110 -27.32 -1.13 13.13
CA PRO A 110 -26.61 -1.40 14.37
C PRO A 110 -27.03 -2.73 15.00
N ILE A 111 -26.07 -3.50 15.53
CA ILE A 111 -26.39 -4.75 16.25
C ILE A 111 -27.19 -4.45 17.52
N VAL A 112 -26.86 -3.34 18.21
CA VAL A 112 -27.62 -2.85 19.36
C VAL A 112 -28.41 -1.62 18.94
N LYS A 113 -29.74 -1.68 19.10
CA LYS A 113 -30.65 -0.57 18.79
C LYS A 113 -30.24 0.68 19.59
N GLY A 114 -30.19 1.84 18.94
CA GLY A 114 -29.78 3.11 19.57
C GLY A 114 -28.28 3.33 19.69
N TYR A 115 -27.43 2.33 19.40
CA TYR A 115 -25.97 2.45 19.49
C TYR A 115 -25.30 2.33 18.12
N PRO A 116 -25.17 3.45 17.36
CA PRO A 116 -24.66 3.42 15.98
C PRO A 116 -23.25 2.85 15.84
N ARG A 117 -22.41 2.96 16.89
CA ARG A 117 -21.05 2.41 16.91
C ARG A 117 -21.01 0.87 16.79
N THR A 118 -22.13 0.20 17.06
CA THR A 118 -22.25 -1.27 16.93
C THR A 118 -22.65 -1.71 15.52
N ALA A 119 -22.83 -0.78 14.57
CA ALA A 119 -23.06 -1.12 13.18
C ALA A 119 -21.82 -1.84 12.60
N PRO A 120 -22.01 -2.96 11.89
CA PRO A 120 -20.90 -3.64 11.24
C PRO A 120 -20.33 -2.78 10.09
N PRO A 121 -19.14 -3.12 9.57
CA PRO A 121 -18.57 -2.41 8.45
C PRO A 121 -19.46 -2.51 7.21
N ARG A 122 -19.56 -1.40 6.46
CA ARG A 122 -20.26 -1.35 5.18
C ARG A 122 -19.53 -2.23 4.16
N MET A 123 -20.28 -3.11 3.50
CA MET A 123 -19.75 -4.05 2.51
C MET A 123 -20.56 -3.93 1.22
N SER A 124 -20.05 -3.14 0.28
CA SER A 124 -20.64 -3.02 -1.06
C SER A 124 -20.49 -4.31 -1.86
N PRO A 125 -21.27 -4.51 -2.93
CA PRO A 125 -21.12 -5.68 -3.82
C PRO A 125 -19.70 -5.81 -4.36
N SER A 126 -19.11 -4.72 -4.88
CA SER A 126 -17.75 -4.75 -5.46
C SER A 126 -16.68 -5.03 -4.41
N LEU A 127 -16.87 -4.59 -3.17
CA LEU A 127 -15.95 -4.92 -2.08
C LEU A 127 -16.04 -6.39 -1.68
N LYS A 128 -17.25 -6.97 -1.65
CA LYS A 128 -17.44 -8.40 -1.35
C LYS A 128 -16.80 -9.28 -2.42
N THR A 129 -17.01 -8.96 -3.70
CA THR A 129 -16.41 -9.71 -4.82
C THR A 129 -14.89 -9.62 -4.77
N LEU A 130 -14.32 -8.44 -4.49
CA LEU A 130 -12.87 -8.27 -4.36
C LEU A 130 -12.26 -9.09 -3.21
N ILE A 131 -12.94 -9.17 -2.07
CA ILE A 131 -12.45 -9.94 -0.91
C ILE A 131 -12.53 -11.45 -1.19
N THR A 132 -13.66 -11.92 -1.73
CA THR A 132 -13.91 -13.35 -2.01
C THR A 132 -12.99 -13.90 -3.10
N THR A 133 -12.81 -13.17 -4.21
CA THR A 133 -11.90 -13.55 -5.30
C THR A 133 -10.45 -13.68 -4.84
N GLN A 134 -10.04 -12.96 -3.80
CA GLN A 134 -8.71 -13.07 -3.18
C GLN A 134 -8.60 -14.19 -2.14
N GLY A 135 -9.59 -15.09 -2.07
CA GLY A 135 -9.61 -16.24 -1.15
C GLY A 135 -9.77 -15.86 0.32
N LYS A 136 -10.30 -14.66 0.61
CA LYS A 136 -10.50 -14.20 1.99
C LYS A 136 -11.94 -14.41 2.41
N SER A 137 -12.12 -14.83 3.67
CA SER A 137 -13.45 -14.85 4.26
C SER A 137 -14.03 -13.44 4.32
N LEU A 138 -15.32 -13.31 4.02
CA LEU A 138 -16.08 -12.07 4.20
C LEU A 138 -16.30 -11.78 5.69
N TYR A 139 -16.57 -12.82 6.48
CA TYR A 139 -16.96 -12.72 7.87
C TYR A 139 -16.05 -13.57 8.76
N PRO A 140 -15.75 -13.11 9.98
CA PRO A 140 -15.01 -13.93 10.93
C PRO A 140 -15.88 -15.11 11.38
N VAL A 141 -15.22 -16.23 11.69
CA VAL A 141 -15.85 -17.26 12.53
C VAL A 141 -15.95 -16.68 13.94
N LEU A 142 -17.17 -16.53 14.44
CA LEU A 142 -17.42 -16.01 15.77
C LEU A 142 -17.27 -17.14 16.80
N PRO A 143 -16.64 -16.89 17.96
CA PRO A 143 -16.57 -17.90 19.01
C PRO A 143 -17.99 -18.20 19.52
N VAL A 144 -18.29 -19.48 19.70
CA VAL A 144 -19.53 -19.97 20.33
C VAL A 144 -19.20 -20.33 21.79
N PRO A 145 -19.33 -19.38 22.73
CA PRO A 145 -19.10 -19.64 24.15
C PRO A 145 -20.08 -20.67 24.72
N PRO A 146 -19.66 -21.54 25.66
CA PRO A 146 -20.46 -22.65 26.16
C PRO A 146 -21.65 -22.22 27.04
N HIS A 147 -21.52 -21.13 27.80
CA HIS A 147 -22.52 -20.77 28.82
C HIS A 147 -23.31 -19.49 28.52
N LYS A 148 -22.73 -18.51 27.82
CA LYS A 148 -23.35 -17.20 27.60
C LYS A 148 -23.09 -16.71 26.18
N PRO A 149 -24.11 -16.28 25.42
CA PRO A 149 -23.91 -15.77 24.07
C PRO A 149 -22.96 -14.57 24.05
N LEU A 150 -22.26 -14.41 22.92
CA LEU A 150 -21.31 -13.33 22.76
C LEU A 150 -22.01 -11.97 22.88
N TYR A 151 -21.48 -11.10 23.75
CA TYR A 151 -22.05 -9.76 23.95
C TYR A 151 -22.13 -8.99 22.61
N PRO A 152 -23.24 -8.31 22.29
CA PRO A 152 -23.44 -7.62 21.02
C PRO A 152 -22.30 -6.66 20.61
N SER A 153 -21.78 -5.87 21.56
CA SER A 153 -20.66 -4.97 21.28
C SER A 153 -19.36 -5.73 21.00
N ARG A 154 -19.14 -6.87 21.66
CA ARG A 154 -17.99 -7.74 21.36
C ARG A 154 -18.13 -8.35 19.96
N LYS A 155 -19.34 -8.74 19.55
CA LYS A 155 -19.63 -9.19 18.18
C LYS A 155 -19.29 -8.10 17.15
N ALA A 156 -19.74 -6.86 17.38
CA ALA A 156 -19.41 -5.72 16.52
C ALA A 156 -17.90 -5.49 16.41
N ASN A 157 -17.17 -5.55 17.54
CA ASN A 157 -15.72 -5.39 17.56
C ASN A 157 -15.00 -6.48 16.75
N LEU A 158 -15.44 -7.74 16.84
CA LEU A 158 -14.86 -8.82 16.04
C LEU A 158 -15.08 -8.61 14.54
N LEU A 159 -16.26 -8.13 14.14
CA LEU A 159 -16.55 -7.79 12.73
C LEU A 159 -15.64 -6.66 12.23
N TRP A 160 -15.49 -5.59 13.01
CA TRP A 160 -14.61 -4.47 12.68
C TRP A 160 -13.13 -4.85 12.64
N TRP A 161 -12.69 -5.69 13.57
CA TRP A 161 -11.32 -6.20 13.59
C TRP A 161 -11.04 -7.05 12.35
N HIS A 162 -11.95 -7.96 12.00
CA HIS A 162 -11.84 -8.81 10.83
C HIS A 162 -11.81 -8.00 9.53
N TYR A 163 -12.72 -7.03 9.41
CA TYR A 163 -12.73 -6.09 8.29
C TYR A 163 -11.41 -5.32 8.19
N SER A 164 -10.92 -4.77 9.30
CA SER A 164 -9.66 -4.05 9.34
C SER A 164 -8.48 -4.93 8.93
N LYS A 165 -8.47 -6.21 9.35
CA LYS A 165 -7.48 -7.21 8.94
C LYS A 165 -7.54 -7.47 7.44
N ASN A 166 -8.73 -7.66 6.88
CA ASN A 166 -8.93 -7.81 5.44
C ASN A 166 -8.44 -6.55 4.70
N MET A 167 -8.85 -5.36 5.12
CA MET A 167 -8.47 -4.09 4.48
C MET A 167 -6.98 -3.76 4.56
N ARG A 168 -6.19 -4.42 5.43
CA ARG A 168 -4.72 -4.31 5.42
C ARG A 168 -4.06 -5.17 4.34
N THR A 169 -4.72 -6.24 3.92
CA THR A 169 -4.14 -7.27 3.05
C THR A 169 -4.77 -7.30 1.66
N VAL A 170 -5.99 -6.80 1.48
CA VAL A 170 -6.71 -6.80 0.19
C VAL A 170 -5.94 -5.97 -0.82
N MET A 171 -5.75 -6.51 -2.02
CA MET A 171 -5.07 -5.79 -3.09
C MET A 171 -6.11 -5.10 -3.98
N PRO A 172 -5.83 -3.90 -4.51
CA PRO A 172 -6.69 -3.31 -5.52
C PRO A 172 -6.66 -4.17 -6.80
N PRO A 173 -7.74 -4.15 -7.60
CA PRO A 173 -7.71 -4.71 -8.95
C PRO A 173 -6.63 -4.02 -9.79
N VAL A 174 -6.13 -4.73 -10.79
CA VAL A 174 -5.16 -4.21 -11.75
C VAL A 174 -5.94 -3.73 -12.97
N ASP A 175 -5.52 -2.60 -13.54
CA ASP A 175 -6.03 -2.14 -14.83
C ASP A 175 -5.58 -3.10 -15.95
N ASP A 176 -6.44 -3.34 -16.93
CA ASP A 176 -6.19 -4.35 -17.98
C ASP A 176 -4.91 -4.07 -18.75
N LYS A 177 -4.65 -2.79 -19.07
CA LYS A 177 -3.41 -2.35 -19.74
C LYS A 177 -2.16 -2.68 -18.94
N LEU A 178 -2.22 -2.47 -17.62
CA LEU A 178 -1.12 -2.76 -16.72
C LEU A 178 -0.93 -4.26 -16.54
N PHE A 179 -2.02 -5.03 -16.56
CA PHE A 179 -2.00 -6.48 -16.52
C PHE A 179 -1.29 -7.05 -17.75
N GLU A 180 -1.67 -6.62 -18.96
CA GLU A 180 -1.01 -7.00 -20.21
C GLU A 180 0.49 -6.66 -20.21
N GLU A 181 0.87 -5.48 -19.70
CA GLU A 181 2.27 -5.08 -19.58
C GLU A 181 3.05 -6.02 -18.64
N ILE A 182 2.45 -6.39 -17.51
CA ILE A 182 3.05 -7.32 -16.55
C ILE A 182 3.17 -8.72 -17.17
N GLU A 183 2.16 -9.20 -17.89
CA GLU A 183 2.20 -10.51 -18.54
C GLU A 183 3.30 -10.59 -19.61
N LYS A 184 3.43 -9.54 -20.43
CA LYS A 184 4.52 -9.41 -21.41
C LYS A 184 5.89 -9.49 -20.73
N LYS A 185 6.08 -8.77 -19.62
CA LYS A 185 7.33 -8.79 -18.84
C LYS A 185 7.59 -10.12 -18.13
N ALA A 186 6.53 -10.82 -17.71
CA ALA A 186 6.65 -12.12 -17.06
C ALA A 186 7.02 -13.24 -18.06
N GLY A 187 6.98 -12.98 -19.36
CA GLY A 187 7.32 -13.97 -20.39
C GLY A 187 6.35 -15.15 -20.44
N LYS A 188 5.14 -15.04 -19.87
CA LYS A 188 4.16 -16.13 -19.82
C LYS A 188 3.49 -16.47 -21.16
N GLY A 189 3.93 -15.87 -22.26
CA GLY A 189 3.69 -16.37 -23.62
C GLY A 189 4.76 -17.32 -24.16
N ILE A 190 5.85 -17.56 -23.41
CA ILE A 190 6.99 -18.40 -23.83
C ILE A 190 6.93 -19.80 -23.18
N LEU A 191 6.26 -19.94 -22.03
CA LEU A 191 6.19 -21.21 -21.27
C LEU A 191 4.97 -22.09 -21.61
N THR A 192 4.12 -21.68 -22.55
CA THR A 192 2.99 -22.49 -23.07
C THR A 192 3.29 -23.09 -24.46
N GLN A 193 4.54 -22.99 -24.93
CA GLN A 193 4.99 -23.56 -26.21
C GLN A 193 6.09 -24.61 -26.05
N ILE A 194 6.03 -25.43 -24.98
CA ILE A 194 6.83 -26.66 -24.85
C ILE A 194 5.88 -27.81 -24.55
#